data_AF-K4IA07-F1
#
_entry.id   AF-K4IA07-F1
#
_cell.length_a   1.000
_cell.length_b   1.000
_cell.length_c   1.000
_cell.angle_alpha   90.00
_cell.angle_beta   90.00
_cell.angle_gamma   90.00
#
_symmetry.space_group_name_H-M   'P 1'
#
loop_
_entity.id
_entity.type
_entity.pdbx_description
1 polymer ?
#
loop_
_entity_poly.entity_id
_entity_poly.type
_entity_poly.pdbx_seq_one_letter_code
_entity_poly.pdbx_strand_id
1 'polypeptide(L)'
;MFQKVISAKGFWRSVITLAVGFIVIYNLIDIWFGYDFDLSLFVEKRFSKDNLLRFFVANIMSGFVYGFVVTFLKFRGQIKKNENQ
;
A
#
# COMPACT_ATOMS: atom_id res chain seq x y z
N MET A 1 -21.62 9.95 -2.54
CA MET A 1 -20.30 9.95 -3.22
C MET A 1 -19.39 8.83 -2.76
N PHE A 2 -19.03 8.71 -1.48
CA PHE A 2 -18.08 7.70 -0.97
C PHE A 2 -18.48 6.24 -1.30
N GLN A 3 -19.70 5.84 -0.94
CA GLN A 3 -20.24 4.49 -1.24
C GLN A 3 -20.17 4.17 -2.74
N LYS A 4 -20.54 5.12 -3.61
CA LYS A 4 -20.48 4.97 -5.07
C LYS A 4 -19.05 4.68 -5.58
N VAL A 5 -18.03 5.25 -4.94
CA VAL A 5 -16.61 5.03 -5.29
C VAL A 5 -16.15 3.65 -4.83
N ILE A 6 -16.38 3.29 -3.56
CA ILE A 6 -15.87 2.03 -3.00
C ILE A 6 -16.60 0.78 -3.52
N SER A 7 -17.84 0.94 -3.99
CA SER A 7 -18.63 -0.12 -4.62
C SER A 7 -18.40 -0.22 -6.14
N ALA A 8 -17.57 0.65 -6.72
CA ALA A 8 -17.27 0.61 -8.15
C ALA A 8 -16.51 -0.68 -8.52
N LYS A 9 -16.89 -1.29 -9.65
CA LYS A 9 -16.26 -2.51 -10.14
C LYS A 9 -14.75 -2.29 -10.31
N GLY A 10 -13.94 -3.17 -9.70
CA GLY A 10 -12.48 -3.11 -9.77
C GLY A 10 -11.81 -2.12 -8.80
N PHE A 11 -12.57 -1.42 -7.96
CA PHE A 11 -12.03 -0.55 -6.92
C PHE A 11 -11.08 -1.33 -5.98
N TRP A 12 -11.59 -2.37 -5.33
CA TRP A 12 -10.82 -3.16 -4.37
C TRP A 12 -9.64 -3.90 -5.00
N ARG A 13 -9.77 -4.35 -6.25
CA ARG A 13 -8.63 -4.91 -7.01
C ARG A 13 -7.52 -3.88 -7.18
N SER A 14 -7.88 -2.64 -7.53
CA SER A 14 -6.92 -1.54 -7.68
C SER A 14 -6.26 -1.17 -6.34
N VAL A 15 -7.03 -1.14 -5.24
CA VAL A 15 -6.50 -0.92 -3.88
C VAL A 15 -5.44 -1.96 -3.54
N ILE A 16 -5.76 -3.24 -3.72
CA ILE A 16 -4.84 -4.35 -3.40
C ILE A 16 -3.58 -4.28 -4.28
N THR A 17 -3.73 -4.06 -5.59
CA THR A 17 -2.58 -3.95 -6.51
C THR A 17 -1.66 -2.80 -6.11
N LEU A 18 -2.19 -1.63 -5.77
CA LEU A 18 -1.38 -0.51 -5.32
C LEU A 18 -0.75 -0.74 -3.95
N ALA A 19 -1.48 -1.36 -3.02
CA ALA A 19 -0.99 -1.67 -1.68
C ALA A 19 0.21 -2.64 -1.74
N VAL A 20 0.09 -3.71 -2.53
CA VAL A 20 1.18 -4.67 -2.75
C VAL A 20 2.37 -3.98 -3.41
N GLY A 21 2.16 -3.17 -4.44
CA GLY A 21 3.22 -2.42 -5.09
C GLY A 21 3.95 -1.46 -4.13
N PHE A 22 3.19 -0.75 -3.29
CA PHE A 22 3.75 0.14 -2.28
C PHE A 22 4.60 -0.61 -1.26
N ILE A 23 4.11 -1.73 -0.72
CA ILE A 23 4.84 -2.56 0.24
C ILE A 23 6.17 -3.04 -0.38
N VAL A 24 6.14 -3.54 -1.62
CA VAL A 24 7.36 -4.01 -2.29
C VAL A 24 8.37 -2.87 -2.45
N ILE A 25 7.96 -1.73 -3.00
CA ILE A 25 8.85 -0.58 -3.20
C ILE A 25 9.40 -0.05 -1.88
N TYR A 26 8.54 0.08 -0.86
CA TYR A 26 8.94 0.54 0.46
C TYR A 26 10.03 -0.36 1.07
N ASN A 27 9.86 -1.68 1.03
CA ASN A 27 10.86 -2.60 1.59
C ASN A 27 12.16 -2.60 0.78
N LEU A 28 12.10 -2.46 -0.55
CA LEU A 28 13.31 -2.31 -1.37
C LEU A 28 14.09 -1.05 -0.99
N ILE A 29 13.39 0.07 -0.78
CA ILE A 29 14.00 1.32 -0.31
C ILE A 29 14.57 1.14 1.10
N ASP A 30 13.83 0.50 2.01
CA ASP A 30 14.28 0.25 3.39
C ASP A 30 15.55 -0.62 3.42
N ILE A 31 15.62 -1.68 2.61
CA ILE A 31 16.81 -2.52 2.46
C ILE A 31 18.00 -1.72 1.94
N TRP A 32 17.79 -0.89 0.91
CA TRP A 32 18.86 -0.09 0.32
C TRP A 32 19.39 0.95 1.31
N PHE A 33 18.52 1.79 1.87
CA PHE A 33 18.94 2.92 2.70
C PHE A 33 19.22 2.54 4.16
N GLY A 34 18.52 1.54 4.70
CA GLY A 34 18.62 1.14 6.10
C GLY A 34 19.63 0.03 6.37
N TYR A 35 19.99 -0.75 5.34
CA TYR A 35 20.78 -1.98 5.50
C TYR A 35 21.87 -2.16 4.43
N ASP A 36 22.08 -1.18 3.54
CA ASP A 36 23.11 -1.21 2.50
C ASP A 36 23.05 -2.49 1.62
N PHE A 37 21.83 -2.91 1.29
CA PHE A 37 21.51 -4.17 0.60
C PHE A 37 21.84 -5.48 1.35
N ASP A 38 22.16 -5.42 2.64
CA ASP A 38 22.30 -6.61 3.49
C ASP A 38 20.93 -7.21 3.84
N LEU A 39 20.51 -8.19 3.02
CA LEU A 39 19.28 -8.93 3.22
C LEU A 39 19.28 -9.76 4.51
N SER A 40 20.44 -10.27 4.93
CA SER A 40 20.56 -11.09 6.14
C SER A 40 20.29 -10.23 7.37
N LEU A 41 20.93 -9.06 7.45
CA LEU A 41 20.72 -8.10 8.53
C LEU A 41 19.29 -7.54 8.54
N PHE A 42 18.71 -7.29 7.35
CA PHE A 42 17.32 -6.87 7.23
C PHE A 42 16.36 -7.89 7.83
N VAL A 43 16.50 -9.17 7.44
CA VAL A 43 15.64 -10.25 7.93
C VAL A 43 15.84 -10.43 9.43
N GLU A 44 17.06 -10.47 9.92
CA GLU A 44 17.35 -10.61 11.35
C GLU A 44 16.66 -9.52 12.18
N LYS A 45 16.80 -8.25 11.79
CA LYS A 45 16.20 -7.14 12.54
C LYS A 45 14.68 -7.09 12.41
N ARG A 46 14.13 -7.24 11.20
CA ARG A 46 12.69 -7.12 10.97
C ARG A 46 11.88 -8.33 11.41
N PHE A 47 12.48 -9.52 11.38
CA PHE A 47 11.83 -10.77 11.79
C PHE A 47 12.17 -11.19 13.22
N SER A 48 12.95 -10.40 13.95
CA SER A 48 13.10 -10.55 15.41
C SER A 48 11.73 -10.48 16.09
N LYS A 49 11.53 -11.29 17.15
CA LYS A 49 10.23 -11.43 17.84
C LYS A 49 9.61 -10.09 18.25
N ASP A 50 10.43 -9.14 18.68
CA ASP A 50 9.98 -7.83 19.15
C ASP A 50 9.53 -6.89 18.02
N ASN A 51 10.03 -7.12 16.80
CA ASN A 51 9.77 -6.23 15.66
C ASN A 51 8.85 -6.84 14.60
N LEU A 52 8.66 -8.17 14.60
CA LEU A 52 7.88 -8.88 13.58
C LEU A 52 6.46 -8.33 13.47
N LEU A 53 5.73 -8.25 14.59
CA LEU A 53 4.34 -7.77 14.59
C LEU A 53 4.27 -6.31 14.13
N ARG A 54 5.17 -5.46 14.62
CA ARG A 54 5.25 -4.05 14.22
C ARG A 54 5.53 -3.91 12.72
N PHE A 55 6.43 -4.73 12.19
CA PHE A 55 6.78 -4.73 10.76
C PHE A 55 5.59 -5.13 9.89
N PHE A 56 4.88 -6.22 10.24
CA PHE A 56 3.70 -6.65 9.48
C PHE A 56 2.57 -5.63 9.54
N VAL A 57 2.25 -5.13 10.74
CA VAL A 57 1.20 -4.13 10.91
C VAL A 57 1.54 -2.85 10.15
N ALA A 58 2.79 -2.36 10.25
CA ALA A 58 3.22 -1.17 9.53
C ALA A 58 3.09 -1.36 8.01
N ASN A 59 3.54 -2.48 7.45
CA ASN A 59 3.45 -2.77 6.02
C ASN A 59 2.00 -2.86 5.54
N ILE A 60 1.16 -3.65 6.23
CA ILE A 60 -0.24 -3.84 5.84
C ILE A 60 -1.00 -2.52 5.95
N MET A 61 -0.84 -1.80 7.07
CA MET A 61 -1.56 -0.54 7.30
C MET A 61 -1.11 0.55 6.32
N SER A 62 0.19 0.76 6.14
CA SER A 62 0.69 1.79 5.22
C SER A 62 0.35 1.48 3.76
N GLY A 63 0.55 0.23 3.33
CA GLY A 63 0.18 -0.22 1.99
C GLY A 63 -1.31 -0.07 1.73
N PHE A 64 -2.15 -0.47 2.70
CA PHE A 64 -3.59 -0.29 2.59
C PHE A 64 -4.01 1.18 2.52
N VAL A 65 -3.50 2.03 3.42
CA VAL A 65 -3.82 3.47 3.43
C VAL A 65 -3.43 4.12 2.11
N TYR A 66 -2.22 3.88 1.63
CA TYR A 66 -1.77 4.42 0.34
C TYR A 66 -2.65 3.91 -0.81
N GLY A 67 -2.84 2.59 -0.90
CA GLY A 67 -3.63 1.98 -1.97
C GLY A 67 -5.08 2.45 -1.97
N PHE A 68 -5.67 2.61 -0.78
CA PHE A 68 -7.03 3.10 -0.62
C PHE A 68 -7.16 4.57 -1.04
N VAL A 69 -6.33 5.46 -0.50
CA VAL A 69 -6.42 6.91 -0.76
C VAL A 69 -6.22 7.21 -2.25
N VAL A 70 -5.17 6.65 -2.86
CA VAL A 70 -4.86 6.91 -4.28
C VAL A 70 -5.97 6.35 -5.18
N THR A 71 -6.42 5.12 -4.92
CA THR A 71 -7.50 4.52 -5.72
C THR A 71 -8.82 5.28 -5.53
N PHE A 72 -9.12 5.72 -4.32
CA PHE A 72 -10.31 6.52 -4.02
C PHE A 72 -10.33 7.83 -4.80
N LEU A 73 -9.23 8.59 -4.78
CA LEU A 73 -9.13 9.84 -5.54
C LEU A 73 -9.25 9.58 -7.06
N LYS A 74 -8.60 8.53 -7.57
CA LYS A 74 -8.69 8.13 -8.98
C LYS A 74 -10.13 7.84 -9.40
N PHE A 75 -10.82 6.94 -8.71
CA PHE A 75 -12.18 6.54 -9.05
C PHE A 75 -13.19 7.68 -8.82
N ARG A 76 -13.00 8.48 -7.76
CA ARG A 76 -13.82 9.69 -7.52
C ARG A 76 -13.72 10.66 -8.68
N GLY A 77 -12.52 10.89 -9.22
CA GLY A 77 -12.30 11.75 -10.38
C GLY A 77 -12.97 11.20 -11.64
N GLN A 78 -12.85 9.91 -11.90
CA GLN A 78 -13.47 9.24 -13.05
C GLN A 78 -15.00 9.31 -13.01
N ILE A 79 -15.61 9.04 -11.86
CA ILE A 79 -17.08 9.11 -11.71
C ILE A 79 -17.57 10.54 -11.94
N LYS A 80 -16.93 11.54 -11.34
CA LYS A 80 -17.29 12.95 -11.54
C LYS A 80 -17.18 13.38 -13.00
N LYS A 81 -16.15 12.92 -13.71
CA LYS A 81 -15.98 13.23 -15.13
C LYS A 81 -17.14 12.68 -15.96
N ASN A 82 -17.55 11.44 -15.69
CA ASN A 82 -18.63 10.78 -16.42
C ASN A 82 -20.03 11.33 -16.08
N GLU A 83 -20.21 11.97 -14.92
CA GLU A 83 -21.48 12.64 -14.55
C GLU A 83 -21.65 14.02 -15.22
N ASN A 84 -20.56 14.63 -15.65
CA ASN A 84 -20.54 15.96 -16.28
C ASN A 84 -20.47 15.89 -17.82
N GLN A 85 -20.52 14.68 -18.41
CA GLN A 85 -20.64 14.43 -19.85
C GLN A 85 -22.05 13.96 -20.17
#